data_AF-A0A8T9BJD4-F1
#
_entry.id   AF-A0A8T9BJD4-F1
#
_cell.length_a   1.000
_cell.length_b   1.000
_cell.length_c   1.000
_cell.angle_alpha   90.00
_cell.angle_beta   90.00
_cell.angle_gamma   90.00
#
_symmetry.space_group_name_H-M   'P 1'
#
loop_
_entity.id
_entity.type
_entity.pdbx_description
1 polymer ?
#
loop_
_entity_poly.entity_id
_entity_poly.type
_entity_poly.pdbx_seq_one_letter_code
_entity_poly.pdbx_strand_id
1 'polypeptide(L)'
;MILERFNALVFIGDSTAQTIYTALNILLREDLALGGLQQWMMNDQDRAACKCDNQFVNGDCLGYAIKGIEEVKKNRKESPYFCERIPHAYVPVDSTPASSIAQNAFKDLTYGRPNPWQPSPVIISFSPSLDITTTTRVLDEWASLAKGAERNIPLLFLGPQATGWSKKGKDGNAALWKFQEEITEPAKRRYYDLLGLWNLTAQAGSKDGGKYGEKVALVQAMMVINWLSKLGTS
;
A
#
# COMPACT_ATOMS: atom_id res chain seq x y z
N MET A 1 -15.08 13.62 1.14
CA MET A 1 -14.46 12.35 0.66
C MET A 1 -13.88 11.59 1.84
N ILE A 2 -13.78 10.25 1.81
CA ILE A 2 -13.39 9.48 3.00
C ILE A 2 -12.03 9.88 3.58
N LEU A 3 -11.09 10.27 2.70
CA LEU A 3 -9.75 10.64 3.09
C LEU A 3 -9.69 11.94 3.90
N GLU A 4 -10.61 12.89 3.68
CA GLU A 4 -10.67 14.18 4.37
C GLU A 4 -10.92 14.08 5.87
N ARG A 5 -11.27 12.89 6.35
CA ARG A 5 -11.42 12.56 7.76
C ARG A 5 -10.09 12.35 8.47
N PHE A 6 -8.99 12.19 7.75
CA PHE A 6 -7.68 11.85 8.28
C PHE A 6 -6.70 13.01 8.21
N ASN A 7 -5.72 13.01 9.10
CA ASN A 7 -4.59 13.94 9.05
C ASN A 7 -3.58 13.59 7.96
N ALA A 8 -3.41 12.29 7.72
CA ALA A 8 -2.52 11.73 6.72
C ALA A 8 -2.92 10.28 6.44
N LEU A 9 -2.43 9.72 5.34
CA LEU A 9 -2.55 8.30 5.00
C LEU A 9 -1.19 7.77 4.52
N VAL A 10 -0.67 6.73 5.15
CA VAL A 10 0.66 6.21 4.82
C VAL A 10 0.58 4.76 4.40
N PHE A 11 1.14 4.43 3.24
CA PHE A 11 1.39 3.06 2.81
C PHE A 11 2.86 2.76 3.03
N ILE A 12 3.17 1.61 3.64
CA ILE A 12 4.54 1.23 3.98
C ILE A 12 4.78 -0.19 3.49
N GLY A 13 5.93 -0.42 2.86
CA GLY A 13 6.44 -1.77 2.68
C GLY A 13 6.86 -2.12 1.27
N ASP A 14 6.41 -3.28 0.80
CA ASP A 14 6.82 -3.93 -0.43
C ASP A 14 5.93 -3.60 -1.64
N SER A 15 6.12 -4.37 -2.72
CA SER A 15 5.39 -4.23 -3.98
C SER A 15 3.87 -4.37 -3.84
N THR A 16 3.36 -5.07 -2.82
CA THR A 16 1.92 -5.16 -2.58
C THR A 16 1.38 -3.83 -2.07
N ALA A 17 2.04 -3.21 -1.08
CA ALA A 17 1.66 -1.89 -0.61
C ALA A 17 1.78 -0.84 -1.74
N GLN A 18 2.86 -0.92 -2.53
CA GLN A 18 3.04 -0.04 -3.70
C GLN A 18 1.90 -0.21 -4.70
N THR A 19 1.55 -1.45 -5.07
CA THR A 19 0.48 -1.76 -6.03
C THR A 19 -0.85 -1.17 -5.60
N ILE A 20 -1.21 -1.33 -4.33
CA ILE A 20 -2.47 -0.82 -3.79
C ILE A 20 -2.45 0.71 -3.73
N TYR A 21 -1.33 1.33 -3.39
CA TYR A 21 -1.18 2.78 -3.42
C TYR A 21 -1.24 3.36 -4.85
N THR A 22 -0.65 2.67 -5.82
CA THR A 22 -0.77 3.00 -7.25
C THR A 22 -2.22 2.97 -7.69
N ALA A 23 -2.97 1.92 -7.31
CA ALA A 23 -4.40 1.82 -7.62
C ALA A 23 -5.25 2.86 -6.88
N LEU A 24 -4.88 3.24 -5.66
CA LEU A 24 -5.52 4.37 -4.96
C LEU A 24 -5.34 5.66 -5.76
N ASN A 25 -4.16 5.90 -6.35
CA ASN A 25 -3.93 7.09 -7.16
C ASN A 25 -4.76 7.12 -8.45
N ILE A 26 -5.08 5.96 -9.05
CA ILE A 26 -6.05 5.89 -10.15
C ILE A 26 -7.41 6.48 -9.72
N LEU A 27 -7.89 6.10 -8.52
CA LEU A 27 -9.16 6.59 -7.98
C LEU A 27 -9.10 8.09 -7.65
N LEU A 28 -8.00 8.56 -7.07
CA LEU A 28 -7.82 9.97 -6.73
C LEU A 28 -7.62 10.86 -7.96
N ARG A 29 -7.18 10.31 -9.09
CA ARG A 29 -6.94 11.05 -10.33
C ARG A 29 -8.03 10.90 -11.37
N GLU A 30 -8.99 10.01 -11.12
CA GLU A 30 -10.06 9.62 -12.05
C GLU A 30 -9.52 9.21 -13.44
N ASP A 31 -8.32 8.62 -13.46
CA ASP A 31 -7.64 8.20 -14.68
C ASP A 31 -7.33 6.71 -14.61
N LEU A 32 -8.23 5.90 -15.19
CA LEU A 32 -8.04 4.46 -15.28
C LEU A 32 -6.85 4.08 -16.18
N ALA A 33 -6.51 4.89 -17.18
CA ALA A 33 -5.50 4.48 -18.15
C ALA A 33 -4.07 4.64 -17.60
N LEU A 34 -3.79 5.73 -16.89
CA LEU A 34 -2.44 6.09 -16.45
C LEU A 34 -2.40 6.77 -15.07
N GLY A 35 -3.51 6.76 -14.32
CA GLY A 35 -3.63 7.48 -13.05
C GLY A 35 -2.70 6.97 -11.94
N GLY A 36 -2.15 5.77 -12.07
CA GLY A 36 -1.16 5.24 -11.14
C GLY A 36 0.24 5.82 -11.34
N LEU A 37 0.50 6.49 -12.46
CA LEU A 37 1.85 6.79 -12.94
C LEU A 37 2.16 8.30 -13.04
N GLN A 38 3.43 8.64 -12.90
CA GLN A 38 4.04 9.94 -13.09
C GLN A 38 4.15 10.26 -14.58
N GLN A 39 2.99 10.50 -15.20
CA GLN A 39 2.84 10.73 -16.64
C GLN A 39 3.79 11.80 -17.18
N TRP A 40 4.03 12.87 -16.42
CA TRP A 40 4.95 13.96 -16.77
C TRP A 40 6.40 13.52 -17.00
N MET A 41 6.80 12.33 -16.52
CA MET A 41 8.13 11.75 -16.75
C MET A 41 8.19 10.82 -17.97
N MET A 42 7.05 10.55 -18.62
CA MET A 42 6.92 9.52 -19.64
C MET A 42 6.83 10.14 -21.04
N ASN A 43 7.57 9.53 -21.98
CA ASN A 43 7.39 9.79 -23.41
C ASN A 43 6.14 9.07 -23.96
N ASP A 44 5.76 9.35 -25.21
CA ASP A 44 4.54 8.76 -25.81
C ASP A 44 4.58 7.23 -25.93
N GLN A 45 5.77 6.66 -26.17
CA GLN A 45 5.96 5.22 -26.24
C GLN A 45 5.73 4.56 -24.87
N ASP A 46 6.29 5.13 -23.81
CA ASP A 46 6.10 4.67 -22.44
C ASP A 46 4.63 4.82 -22.02
N ARG A 47 4.00 5.95 -22.35
CA ARG A 47 2.57 6.17 -22.09
C ARG A 47 1.70 5.15 -22.80
N ALA A 48 2.05 4.73 -24.02
CA ALA A 48 1.31 3.68 -24.73
C ALA A 48 1.57 2.29 -24.13
N ALA A 49 2.81 1.99 -23.77
CA ALA A 49 3.22 0.70 -23.21
C ALA A 49 2.63 0.44 -21.82
N CYS A 50 2.49 1.49 -21.00
CA CYS A 50 2.13 1.38 -19.60
C CYS A 50 0.65 1.52 -19.30
N LYS A 51 -0.26 1.60 -20.29
CA LYS A 51 -1.70 1.83 -19.99
C LYS A 51 -2.37 0.64 -19.29
N CYS A 52 -3.38 0.95 -18.50
CA CYS A 52 -4.31 -0.01 -17.90
C CYS A 52 -3.57 -1.05 -17.03
N ASP A 53 -3.76 -2.35 -17.29
CA ASP A 53 -3.08 -3.44 -16.57
C ASP A 53 -1.55 -3.31 -16.57
N ASN A 54 -0.96 -2.74 -17.63
CA ASN A 54 0.49 -2.62 -17.75
C ASN A 54 1.11 -1.66 -16.73
N GLN A 55 0.33 -0.76 -16.13
CA GLN A 55 0.78 0.06 -14.99
C GLN A 55 1.26 -0.81 -13.81
N PHE A 56 0.72 -2.03 -13.71
CA PHE A 56 0.96 -2.95 -12.60
C PHE A 56 1.84 -4.13 -12.99
N VAL A 57 1.62 -4.70 -14.18
CA VAL A 57 2.30 -5.94 -14.58
C VAL A 57 3.64 -5.70 -15.29
N ASN A 58 3.80 -4.57 -15.99
CA ASN A 58 5.06 -4.26 -16.66
C ASN A 58 6.07 -3.69 -15.65
N GLY A 59 7.22 -4.36 -15.52
CA GLY A 59 8.28 -3.96 -14.60
C GLY A 59 8.83 -2.56 -14.89
N ASP A 60 8.93 -2.18 -16.16
CA ASP A 60 9.45 -0.87 -16.56
C ASP A 60 8.53 0.27 -16.11
N CYS A 61 7.21 0.01 -16.09
CA CYS A 61 6.20 0.98 -15.68
C CYS A 61 6.20 1.24 -14.17
N LEU A 62 6.69 0.30 -13.34
CA LEU A 62 6.76 0.48 -11.89
C LEU A 62 7.69 1.62 -11.47
N GLY A 63 8.70 1.93 -12.29
CA GLY A 63 9.58 3.07 -12.07
C GLY A 63 8.86 4.42 -12.12
N TYR A 64 7.73 4.47 -12.84
CA TYR A 64 6.88 5.66 -12.95
C TYR A 64 5.77 5.70 -11.89
N ALA A 65 5.68 4.76 -10.95
CA ALA A 65 4.60 4.79 -9.95
C ALA A 65 4.64 6.08 -9.09
N ILE A 66 3.48 6.66 -8.81
CA ILE A 66 3.36 7.79 -7.88
C ILE A 66 3.78 7.32 -6.48
N LYS A 67 4.61 8.10 -5.81
CA LYS A 67 5.08 7.84 -4.44
C LYS A 67 4.41 8.75 -3.42
N GLY A 68 3.89 9.91 -3.82
CA GLY A 68 3.31 10.85 -2.87
C GLY A 68 2.45 11.93 -3.52
N ILE A 69 1.56 12.52 -2.72
CA ILE A 69 0.73 13.64 -3.15
C ILE A 69 1.54 14.85 -3.66
N GLU A 70 2.72 15.07 -3.09
CA GLU A 70 3.57 16.23 -3.44
C GLU A 70 4.08 16.15 -4.88
N GLU A 71 4.35 14.94 -5.40
CA GLU A 71 4.73 14.72 -6.79
C GLU A 71 3.59 15.11 -7.74
N VAL A 72 2.35 14.79 -7.38
CA VAL A 72 1.16 15.14 -8.17
C VAL A 72 0.88 16.65 -8.09
N LYS A 73 0.98 17.24 -6.88
CA LYS A 73 0.75 18.68 -6.67
C LYS A 73 1.69 19.56 -7.49
N LYS A 74 2.94 19.14 -7.65
CA LYS A 74 3.92 19.87 -8.47
C LYS A 74 3.56 19.86 -9.96
N ASN A 75 2.82 18.85 -10.42
CA ASN A 75 2.55 18.59 -11.84
C ASN A 75 1.04 18.61 -12.20
N ARG A 76 0.23 19.34 -11.41
CA ARG A 76 -1.25 19.41 -11.51
C ARG A 76 -1.83 19.70 -12.90
N LYS A 77 -1.08 20.37 -13.78
CA LYS A 77 -1.57 20.72 -15.11
C LYS A 77 -1.91 19.51 -15.96
N GLU A 78 -1.37 18.34 -15.64
CA GLU A 78 -1.52 17.13 -16.44
C GLU A 78 -2.66 16.20 -15.96
N SER A 79 -3.25 16.42 -14.78
CA SER A 79 -4.25 15.48 -14.23
C SER A 79 -5.11 16.10 -13.12
N PRO A 80 -6.44 15.94 -13.16
CA PRO A 80 -7.31 16.26 -12.03
C PRO A 80 -6.86 15.50 -10.77
N TYR A 81 -6.95 16.13 -9.60
CA TYR A 81 -6.63 15.46 -8.33
C TYR A 81 -7.71 15.69 -7.28
N PHE A 82 -8.42 14.62 -6.97
CA PHE A 82 -9.39 14.57 -5.89
C PHE A 82 -8.65 14.34 -4.56
N CYS A 83 -8.98 15.14 -3.54
CA CYS A 83 -8.39 15.11 -2.19
C CYS A 83 -6.97 15.72 -2.06
N GLU A 84 -6.76 16.92 -2.60
CA GLU A 84 -5.48 17.62 -2.48
C GLU A 84 -5.05 17.99 -1.04
N ARG A 85 -6.00 17.96 -0.10
CA ARG A 85 -5.80 18.50 1.25
C ARG A 85 -5.10 17.52 2.19
N ILE A 86 -5.22 16.22 1.94
CA ILE A 86 -4.77 15.20 2.90
C ILE A 86 -3.42 14.65 2.43
N PRO A 87 -2.34 14.86 3.20
CA PRO A 87 -1.05 14.27 2.91
C PRO A 87 -1.11 12.75 2.85
N HIS A 88 -0.62 12.16 1.77
CA HIS A 88 -0.45 10.72 1.69
C HIS A 88 0.74 10.33 0.82
N ALA A 89 1.33 9.19 1.14
CA ALA A 89 2.50 8.69 0.43
C ALA A 89 2.67 7.18 0.62
N TYR A 90 3.47 6.60 -0.27
CA TYR A 90 4.07 5.29 -0.16
C TYR A 90 5.52 5.44 0.32
N VAL A 91 5.86 4.70 1.38
CA VAL A 91 7.18 4.60 1.99
C VAL A 91 7.73 3.20 1.70
N PRO A 92 8.70 3.05 0.80
CA PRO A 92 9.27 1.75 0.48
C PRO A 92 10.08 1.20 1.66
N VAL A 93 9.96 -0.10 1.92
CA VAL A 93 10.79 -0.84 2.88
C VAL A 93 11.29 -2.11 2.23
N ASP A 94 12.60 -2.33 2.32
CA ASP A 94 13.32 -3.45 1.73
C ASP A 94 14.15 -4.25 2.75
N SER A 95 14.15 -3.81 4.01
CA SER A 95 15.06 -4.28 5.05
C SER A 95 14.37 -4.35 6.42
N THR A 96 14.93 -5.18 7.30
CA THR A 96 14.51 -5.28 8.71
C THR A 96 15.77 -5.25 9.59
N PRO A 97 15.96 -4.23 10.44
CA PRO A 97 15.10 -3.06 10.66
C PRO A 97 14.95 -2.15 9.43
N ALA A 98 13.91 -1.33 9.40
CA ALA A 98 13.72 -0.35 8.32
C ALA A 98 14.81 0.73 8.36
N SER A 99 15.14 1.27 7.18
CA SER A 99 16.12 2.36 7.09
C SER A 99 15.66 3.63 7.81
N SER A 100 16.61 4.44 8.25
CA SER A 100 16.31 5.75 8.86
C SER A 100 15.52 6.66 7.91
N ILE A 101 15.74 6.54 6.60
CA ILE A 101 15.01 7.26 5.57
C ILE A 101 13.51 6.89 5.61
N ALA A 102 13.20 5.59 5.65
CA ALA A 102 11.81 5.12 5.72
C ALA A 102 11.13 5.55 7.03
N GLN A 103 11.83 5.41 8.17
CA GLN A 103 11.31 5.84 9.47
C GLN A 103 11.07 7.35 9.53
N ASN A 104 11.98 8.16 8.97
CA ASN A 104 11.82 9.62 8.94
C ASN A 104 10.66 10.03 8.02
N ALA A 105 10.54 9.42 6.83
CA ALA A 105 9.41 9.69 5.94
C ALA A 105 8.06 9.40 6.62
N PHE A 106 7.95 8.30 7.37
CA PHE A 106 6.77 8.01 8.19
C PHE A 106 6.52 9.08 9.26
N LYS A 107 7.55 9.47 10.02
CA LYS A 107 7.43 10.49 11.08
C LYS A 107 7.01 11.85 10.51
N ASP A 108 7.63 12.29 9.42
CA ASP A 108 7.32 13.55 8.76
C ASP A 108 5.85 13.59 8.29
N LEU A 109 5.32 12.45 7.83
CA LEU A 109 3.93 12.34 7.40
C LEU A 109 2.94 12.33 8.57
N THR A 110 3.30 11.78 9.73
CA THR A 110 2.34 11.47 10.80
C THR A 110 2.48 12.33 12.06
N TYR A 111 3.68 12.80 12.42
CA TYR A 111 3.97 13.43 13.70
C TYR A 111 3.71 14.95 13.68
N GLY A 112 3.90 15.61 12.55
CA GLY A 112 3.81 17.08 12.42
C GLY A 112 2.39 17.64 12.23
N ARG A 113 1.34 16.91 12.64
CA ARG A 113 -0.05 17.25 12.29
C ARG A 113 -0.71 18.14 13.36
N PRO A 114 -1.66 19.03 13.00
CA PRO A 114 -2.21 19.99 13.95
C PRO A 114 -3.14 19.35 15.00
N ASN A 115 -3.96 18.37 14.62
CA ASN A 115 -4.87 17.68 15.54
C ASN A 115 -4.31 16.29 15.90
N PRO A 116 -3.86 15.99 17.13
CA PRO A 116 -3.32 14.67 17.47
C PRO A 116 -4.36 13.54 17.54
N TRP A 117 -5.65 13.89 17.69
CA TRP A 117 -6.74 12.91 17.85
C TRP A 117 -7.35 12.48 16.52
N GLN A 118 -7.25 13.35 15.50
CA GLN A 118 -7.64 13.01 14.14
C GLN A 118 -6.73 11.88 13.60
N PRO A 119 -7.28 10.79 13.06
CA PRO A 119 -6.47 9.62 12.74
C PRO A 119 -5.47 9.88 11.60
N SER A 120 -4.31 9.22 11.67
CA SER A 120 -3.33 9.10 10.59
C SER A 120 -3.12 7.61 10.25
N PRO A 121 -4.01 6.98 9.46
CA PRO A 121 -3.94 5.54 9.22
C PRO A 121 -2.68 5.10 8.48
N VAL A 122 -2.17 3.92 8.85
CA VAL A 122 -0.99 3.30 8.26
C VAL A 122 -1.35 1.92 7.74
N ILE A 123 -1.06 1.68 6.47
CA ILE A 123 -1.27 0.41 5.79
C ILE A 123 0.10 -0.20 5.49
N ILE A 124 0.36 -1.40 5.99
CA ILE A 124 1.66 -2.04 5.90
C ILE A 124 1.55 -3.38 5.16
N SER A 125 2.42 -3.59 4.17
CA SER A 125 2.68 -4.90 3.59
C SER A 125 4.18 -5.14 3.58
N PHE A 126 4.70 -5.98 4.46
CA PHE A 126 6.08 -6.43 4.33
C PHE A 126 6.28 -7.76 5.04
N SER A 127 6.45 -8.83 4.26
CA SER A 127 6.57 -10.20 4.76
C SER A 127 7.80 -10.88 4.18
N PRO A 128 9.02 -10.47 4.59
CA PRO A 128 10.26 -10.93 3.98
C PRO A 128 10.37 -12.46 4.07
N SER A 129 10.43 -13.11 2.90
CA SER A 129 10.50 -14.58 2.75
C SER A 129 9.37 -15.36 3.45
N LEU A 130 8.24 -14.71 3.76
CA LEU A 130 7.17 -15.28 4.60
C LEU A 130 7.68 -15.81 5.95
N ASP A 131 8.75 -15.22 6.49
CA ASP A 131 9.26 -15.61 7.79
C ASP A 131 8.44 -14.93 8.90
N ILE A 132 7.73 -15.72 9.70
CA ILE A 132 6.85 -15.21 10.77
C ILE A 132 7.65 -14.43 11.79
N THR A 133 8.86 -14.87 12.15
CA THR A 133 9.68 -14.21 13.17
C THR A 133 10.11 -12.82 12.71
N THR A 134 10.61 -12.70 11.47
CA THR A 134 11.06 -11.45 10.89
C THR A 134 9.88 -10.52 10.62
N THR A 135 8.78 -11.02 10.08
CA THR A 135 7.54 -10.24 9.89
C THR A 135 7.03 -9.70 11.23
N THR A 136 7.07 -10.52 12.29
CA THR A 136 6.68 -10.08 13.64
C THR A 136 7.55 -8.93 14.14
N ARG A 137 8.85 -8.95 13.86
CA ARG A 137 9.77 -7.84 14.20
C ARG A 137 9.46 -6.57 13.40
N VAL A 138 9.07 -6.70 12.13
CA VAL A 138 8.60 -5.56 11.32
C VAL A 138 7.35 -4.94 11.95
N LEU A 139 6.38 -5.77 12.35
CA LEU A 139 5.17 -5.28 13.02
C LEU A 139 5.47 -4.64 14.38
N ASP A 140 6.42 -5.18 15.14
CA ASP A 140 6.89 -4.56 16.39
C ASP A 140 7.51 -3.18 16.15
N GLU A 141 8.37 -3.05 15.15
CA GLU A 141 9.05 -1.81 14.80
C GLU A 141 8.03 -0.69 14.49
N TRP A 142 7.10 -0.96 13.57
CA TRP A 142 6.13 0.04 13.14
C TRP A 142 5.05 0.32 14.20
N ALA A 143 4.61 -0.68 14.97
CA ALA A 143 3.72 -0.43 16.11
C ALA A 143 4.39 0.41 17.20
N SER A 144 5.67 0.17 17.48
CA SER A 144 6.46 0.96 18.43
C SER A 144 6.61 2.41 17.97
N LEU A 145 6.91 2.63 16.69
CA LEU A 145 6.95 3.96 16.09
C LEU A 145 5.57 4.65 16.20
N ALA A 146 4.50 3.97 15.79
CA ALA A 146 3.14 4.52 15.86
C ALA A 146 2.74 4.91 17.30
N LYS A 147 3.05 4.06 18.28
CA LYS A 147 2.79 4.33 19.70
C LYS A 147 3.61 5.52 20.21
N GLY A 148 4.88 5.61 19.82
CA GLY A 148 5.78 6.69 20.20
C GLY A 148 5.41 8.06 19.62
N ALA A 149 4.47 8.11 18.66
CA ALA A 149 3.94 9.37 18.14
C ALA A 149 3.03 10.10 19.14
N GLU A 150 2.44 9.38 20.11
CA GLU A 150 1.36 9.87 20.99
C GLU A 150 0.17 10.44 20.20
N ARG A 151 -0.20 9.78 19.08
CA ARG A 151 -1.30 10.18 18.19
C ARG A 151 -2.21 9.01 17.88
N ASN A 152 -3.38 9.29 17.34
CA ASN A 152 -4.28 8.27 16.82
C ASN A 152 -3.74 7.72 15.47
N ILE A 153 -3.04 6.59 15.51
CA ILE A 153 -2.46 5.93 14.32
C ILE A 153 -3.04 4.52 14.19
N PRO A 154 -4.17 4.36 13.49
CA PRO A 154 -4.71 3.04 13.16
C PRO A 154 -3.78 2.26 12.24
N LEU A 155 -3.57 0.99 12.52
CA LEU A 155 -2.63 0.12 11.80
C LEU A 155 -3.39 -0.98 11.06
N LEU A 156 -3.14 -1.11 9.76
CA LEU A 156 -3.64 -2.21 8.92
C LEU A 156 -2.46 -3.02 8.38
N PHE A 157 -2.48 -4.33 8.60
CA PHE A 157 -1.56 -5.25 7.96
C PHE A 157 -2.23 -5.93 6.75
N LEU A 158 -1.57 -5.84 5.61
CA LEU A 158 -1.96 -6.52 4.38
C LEU A 158 -1.33 -7.92 4.36
N GLY A 159 -2.19 -8.94 4.38
CA GLY A 159 -1.76 -10.32 4.23
C GLY A 159 -1.21 -10.61 2.82
N PRO A 160 -0.55 -11.76 2.63
CA PRO A 160 0.01 -12.12 1.33
C PRO A 160 -1.09 -12.26 0.27
N GLN A 161 -0.74 -11.95 -0.97
CA GLN A 161 -1.56 -12.29 -2.12
C GLN A 161 -1.35 -13.77 -2.47
N ALA A 162 -2.36 -14.40 -3.07
CA ALA A 162 -2.19 -15.67 -3.73
C ALA A 162 -1.24 -15.51 -4.94
N THR A 163 -0.74 -16.64 -5.42
CA THR A 163 0.08 -16.72 -6.62
C THR A 163 -0.62 -17.55 -7.69
N GLY A 164 -0.21 -17.37 -8.94
CA GLY A 164 -0.62 -18.25 -10.03
C GLY A 164 -0.22 -19.69 -9.79
N TRP A 165 -0.95 -20.62 -10.43
CA TRP A 165 -0.84 -22.06 -10.17
C TRP A 165 0.53 -22.66 -10.53
N SER A 166 1.33 -21.92 -11.32
CA SER A 166 2.69 -22.31 -11.69
C SER A 166 3.69 -22.16 -10.54
N LYS A 167 3.40 -21.35 -9.52
CA LYS A 167 4.29 -21.16 -8.36
C LYS A 167 4.14 -22.31 -7.35
N LYS A 168 5.26 -22.81 -6.85
CA LYS A 168 5.34 -23.94 -5.91
C LYS A 168 6.33 -23.64 -4.79
N GLY A 169 6.29 -24.47 -3.74
CA GLY A 169 7.23 -24.36 -2.63
C GLY A 169 6.97 -23.13 -1.77
N LYS A 170 8.01 -22.36 -1.47
CA LYS A 170 7.93 -21.17 -0.59
C LYS A 170 7.04 -20.06 -1.15
N ASP A 171 6.93 -19.98 -2.47
CA ASP A 171 6.05 -19.02 -3.16
C ASP A 171 4.71 -19.65 -3.55
N GLY A 172 4.40 -20.85 -3.06
CA GLY A 172 3.17 -21.56 -3.40
C GLY A 172 1.98 -21.14 -2.53
N ASN A 173 0.77 -21.29 -3.07
CA ASN A 173 -0.47 -20.93 -2.37
C ASN A 173 -0.64 -21.57 -0.99
N ALA A 174 -0.15 -22.80 -0.78
CA ALA A 174 -0.19 -23.45 0.53
C ALA A 174 0.69 -22.76 1.58
N ALA A 175 1.89 -22.29 1.19
CA ALA A 175 2.78 -21.55 2.09
C ALA A 175 2.22 -20.17 2.42
N LEU A 176 1.65 -19.48 1.42
CA LEU A 176 1.02 -18.16 1.58
C LEU A 176 -0.22 -18.24 2.49
N TRP A 177 -1.06 -19.26 2.31
CA TRP A 177 -2.20 -19.54 3.17
C TRP A 177 -1.77 -19.78 4.62
N LYS A 178 -0.81 -20.69 4.82
CA LYS A 178 -0.27 -21.00 6.14
C LYS A 178 0.30 -19.76 6.84
N PHE A 179 1.08 -18.96 6.12
CA PHE A 179 1.61 -17.71 6.64
C PHE A 179 0.50 -16.74 7.08
N GLN A 180 -0.56 -16.58 6.26
CA GLN A 180 -1.69 -15.72 6.60
C GLN A 180 -2.39 -16.17 7.90
N GLU A 181 -2.56 -17.47 8.10
CA GLU A 181 -3.09 -18.01 9.37
C GLU A 181 -2.16 -17.72 10.54
N GLU A 182 -0.87 -18.00 10.40
CA GLU A 182 0.12 -17.88 11.48
C GLU A 182 0.40 -16.43 11.91
N ILE A 183 0.37 -15.47 10.98
CA ILE A 183 0.65 -14.05 11.29
C ILE A 183 -0.52 -13.32 11.95
N THR A 184 -1.72 -13.90 11.91
CA THR A 184 -2.95 -13.25 12.39
C THR A 184 -2.88 -12.86 13.87
N GLU A 185 -2.52 -13.80 14.74
CA GLU A 185 -2.43 -13.53 16.18
C GLU A 185 -1.25 -12.59 16.54
N PRO A 186 -0.03 -12.78 16.01
CA PRO A 186 1.06 -11.82 16.18
C PRO A 186 0.69 -10.38 15.80
N ALA A 187 -0.02 -10.18 14.69
CA ALA A 187 -0.45 -8.86 14.23
C ALA A 187 -1.50 -8.24 15.16
N LYS A 188 -2.55 -8.98 15.54
CA LYS A 188 -3.60 -8.49 16.46
C LYS A 188 -3.04 -8.08 17.82
N ARG A 189 -2.08 -8.84 18.38
CA ARG A 189 -1.41 -8.49 19.65
C ARG A 189 -0.67 -7.15 19.59
N ARG A 190 -0.36 -6.66 18.39
CA ARG A 190 0.28 -5.38 18.10
C ARG A 190 -0.70 -4.32 17.60
N TYR A 191 -2.00 -4.56 17.80
CA TYR A 191 -3.08 -3.64 17.45
C TYR A 191 -3.24 -3.40 15.93
N TYR A 192 -2.79 -4.34 15.10
CA TYR A 192 -3.09 -4.32 13.67
C TYR A 192 -4.47 -4.94 13.41
N ASP A 193 -5.27 -4.24 12.62
CA ASP A 193 -6.29 -4.88 11.81
C ASP A 193 -5.63 -5.69 10.69
N LEU A 194 -6.28 -6.75 10.22
CA LEU A 194 -5.77 -7.58 9.14
C LEU A 194 -6.68 -7.56 7.92
N LEU A 195 -6.08 -7.33 6.75
CA LEU A 195 -6.73 -7.52 5.46
C LEU A 195 -6.10 -8.70 4.73
N GLY A 196 -6.75 -9.86 4.77
CA GLY A 196 -6.30 -11.05 4.05
C GLY A 196 -6.51 -10.91 2.55
N LEU A 197 -5.43 -10.76 1.78
CA LEU A 197 -5.49 -10.60 0.33
C LEU A 197 -5.53 -11.95 -0.41
N TRP A 198 -5.12 -13.05 0.23
CA TRP A 198 -5.09 -14.37 -0.39
C TRP A 198 -6.47 -14.79 -0.89
N ASN A 199 -7.52 -14.63 -0.08
CA ASN A 199 -8.88 -15.01 -0.45
C ASN A 199 -9.41 -14.25 -1.66
N LEU A 200 -9.06 -12.97 -1.77
CA LEU A 200 -9.43 -12.14 -2.92
C LEU A 200 -8.75 -12.62 -4.20
N THR A 201 -7.51 -13.08 -4.08
CA THR A 201 -6.61 -13.27 -5.22
C THR A 201 -6.47 -14.74 -5.63
N ALA A 202 -6.92 -15.69 -4.81
CA ALA A 202 -6.81 -17.13 -5.05
C ALA A 202 -7.52 -17.60 -6.33
N GLN A 203 -8.60 -16.92 -6.73
CA GLN A 203 -9.34 -17.20 -7.96
C GLN A 203 -9.09 -16.15 -9.06
N ALA A 204 -8.24 -15.16 -8.80
CA ALA A 204 -7.94 -14.11 -9.76
C ALA A 204 -6.87 -14.59 -10.76
N GLY A 205 -7.02 -14.20 -12.02
CA GLY A 205 -6.01 -14.46 -13.04
C GLY A 205 -4.78 -13.58 -12.83
N SER A 206 -3.59 -14.21 -12.78
CA SER A 206 -2.30 -13.52 -12.79
C SER A 206 -1.53 -13.92 -14.05
N LYS A 207 -0.94 -12.95 -14.74
CA LYS A 207 -0.24 -13.17 -16.02
C LYS A 207 1.11 -13.86 -15.84
N ASP A 208 1.86 -13.50 -14.81
CA ASP A 208 3.19 -14.02 -14.47
C ASP A 208 3.18 -14.91 -13.21
N GLY A 209 2.00 -15.10 -12.61
CA GLY A 209 1.79 -15.85 -11.39
C GLY A 209 2.18 -15.12 -10.11
N GLY A 210 2.57 -13.84 -10.15
CA GLY A 210 2.89 -13.04 -8.97
C GLY A 210 2.27 -11.65 -8.92
N LYS A 211 2.06 -11.01 -10.07
CA LYS A 211 1.43 -9.70 -10.20
C LYS A 211 0.02 -9.82 -10.75
N TYR A 212 -0.83 -8.91 -10.32
CA TYR A 212 -2.19 -8.79 -10.80
C TYR A 212 -2.38 -7.48 -11.56
N GLY A 213 -3.31 -7.51 -12.53
CA GLY A 213 -3.68 -6.34 -13.31
C GLY A 213 -4.49 -5.31 -12.51
N GLU A 214 -4.90 -4.26 -13.21
CA GLU A 214 -5.57 -3.09 -12.67
C GLU A 214 -6.85 -3.44 -11.92
N LYS A 215 -7.66 -4.35 -12.47
CA LYS A 215 -8.95 -4.72 -11.85
C LYS A 215 -8.78 -5.25 -10.43
N VAL A 216 -7.79 -6.09 -10.21
CA VAL A 216 -7.52 -6.66 -8.88
C VAL A 216 -6.96 -5.59 -7.96
N ALA A 217 -6.02 -4.78 -8.45
CA ALA A 217 -5.41 -3.70 -7.68
C ALA A 217 -6.45 -2.65 -7.24
N LEU A 218 -7.41 -2.31 -8.11
CA LEU A 218 -8.54 -1.42 -7.78
C LEU A 218 -9.45 -2.01 -6.71
N VAL A 219 -9.75 -3.32 -6.77
CA VAL A 219 -10.54 -3.97 -5.70
C VAL A 219 -9.78 -3.95 -4.37
N GLN A 220 -8.47 -4.20 -4.39
CA GLN A 220 -7.64 -4.11 -3.18
C GLN A 220 -7.63 -2.68 -2.60
N ALA A 221 -7.50 -1.66 -3.45
CA ALA A 221 -7.60 -0.26 -3.02
C ALA A 221 -8.98 0.07 -2.43
N MET A 222 -10.06 -0.43 -3.03
CA MET A 222 -11.41 -0.29 -2.49
C MET A 222 -11.59 -1.00 -1.14
N MET A 223 -10.95 -2.15 -0.92
CA MET A 223 -10.96 -2.83 0.38
C MET A 223 -10.25 -1.99 1.45
N VAL A 224 -9.14 -1.33 1.12
CA VAL A 224 -8.50 -0.37 2.04
C VAL A 224 -9.42 0.83 2.32
N ILE A 225 -10.07 1.39 1.29
CA ILE A 225 -11.07 2.45 1.46
C ILE A 225 -12.22 2.02 2.38
N ASN A 226 -12.69 0.79 2.27
CA ASN A 226 -13.72 0.21 3.13
C ASN A 226 -13.23 0.01 4.57
N TRP A 227 -11.96 -0.31 4.78
CA TRP A 227 -11.38 -0.32 6.12
C TRP A 227 -11.29 1.09 6.71
N LEU A 228 -10.77 2.05 5.92
CA LEU A 228 -10.71 3.45 6.30
C LEU A 228 -12.09 4.00 6.70
N SER A 229 -13.16 3.59 6.00
CA SER A 229 -14.51 4.08 6.31
C SER A 229 -15.03 3.64 7.67
N LYS A 230 -14.59 2.48 8.15
CA LYS A 230 -14.95 1.92 9.46
C LYS A 230 -14.17 2.55 10.62
N LEU A 231 -13.08 3.28 10.35
CA LEU A 231 -12.33 3.95 11.39
C LEU A 231 -13.19 5.05 12.04
N GLY A 232 -13.21 5.03 13.38
CA GLY A 232 -13.85 6.07 14.16
C GLY A 232 -13.13 7.40 13.94
N THR A 233 -13.90 8.45 13.66
CA THR A 233 -13.44 9.83 13.82
C THR A 233 -13.95 10.30 15.17
N SER A 234 -13.04 10.60 16.09
CA SER A 234 -13.37 11.27 17.34
C SER A 234 -13.88 12.69 17.09
#